data_AF-A0A817WQD8-F1
#
_entry.id   AF-A0A817WQD8-F1
#
_cell.length_a   1.000
_cell.length_b   1.000
_cell.length_c   1.000
_cell.angle_alpha   90.00
_cell.angle_beta   90.00
_cell.angle_gamma   90.00
#
_symmetry.space_group_name_H-M   'P 1'
#
loop_
_entity.id
_entity.type
_entity.pdbx_description
1 polymer ?
#
loop_
_entity_poly.entity_id
_entity_poly.type
_entity_poly.pdbx_seq_one_letter_code
_entity_poly.pdbx_strand_id
1 'polypeptide(L)'
;MGYRGIRKHLKRLHAPKHWMLDKLGGVFAPKPSSGPHKTRECLPLIIFLRNRLKYALTYCEARKICKQRLIQIDGRVRTDFLFPAGFMDVITIEKTGEHFRLIYDVKGRFCVHRITPEEAKYKLCKVKSLCMGPKKVPYLITHDARTIRYPDPHIKANDTVRIDIATGKIQDHIKFDTGNIVMITGGHNLGRVGIIQSRERHPGSFDIVHVKDANGHSFATRLAYVFVIGKGQKSWVSLPAGKVGDGTRYYMRGCAVRGRVSRKQGRDCIERLGTWKTKMWYCQCDNKDGCNGSTNKQLSFFTILFGIIIFYLQSTQNIQ
;
A
#
# COMPACT_ATOMS: atom_id res chain seq x y z
N MET A 1 -18.03 35.89 -2.27
CA MET A 1 -16.90 35.71 -1.34
C MET A 1 -16.70 34.23 -1.02
N GLY A 2 -15.46 33.73 -1.00
CA GLY A 2 -15.20 32.34 -0.60
C GLY A 2 -15.39 32.14 0.90
N TYR A 3 -15.92 30.98 1.30
CA TYR A 3 -16.10 30.61 2.71
C TYR A 3 -14.79 30.74 3.50
N ARG A 4 -14.81 31.58 4.54
CA ARG A 4 -13.70 31.77 5.49
C ARG A 4 -13.99 30.89 6.72
N GLY A 5 -13.20 29.83 6.90
CA GLY A 5 -13.38 28.85 7.97
C GLY A 5 -12.94 27.44 7.60
N ILE A 6 -13.26 26.47 8.47
CA ILE A 6 -12.91 25.05 8.26
C ILE A 6 -13.65 24.50 7.04
N ARG A 7 -12.90 24.18 5.99
CA ARG A 7 -13.46 23.63 4.75
C ARG A 7 -13.88 22.16 4.95
N LYS A 8 -15.19 21.91 4.95
CA LYS A 8 -15.80 20.57 5.02
C LYS A 8 -15.72 19.80 3.70
N HIS A 9 -15.62 20.50 2.57
CA HIS A 9 -15.58 19.88 1.24
C HIS A 9 -14.18 19.95 0.61
N LEU A 10 -13.85 18.94 -0.17
CA LEU A 10 -12.64 18.88 -0.98
C LEU A 10 -13.03 18.70 -2.45
N LYS A 11 -12.68 19.67 -3.30
CA LYS A 11 -12.84 19.52 -4.76
C LYS A 11 -11.87 18.47 -5.27
N ARG A 12 -12.32 17.68 -6.24
CA ARG A 12 -11.56 16.53 -6.74
C ARG A 12 -10.25 16.91 -7.42
N LEU A 13 -10.25 18.01 -8.17
CA LEU A 13 -9.04 18.57 -8.80
C LEU A 13 -8.00 19.03 -7.78
N HIS A 14 -8.42 19.36 -6.55
CA HIS A 14 -7.54 19.75 -5.45
C HIS A 14 -7.13 18.58 -4.55
N ALA A 15 -7.69 17.38 -4.80
CA ALA A 15 -7.31 16.20 -4.05
C ALA A 15 -5.84 15.84 -4.34
N PRO A 16 -5.12 15.24 -3.37
CA PRO A 16 -3.78 14.78 -3.61
C PRO A 16 -3.71 13.77 -4.77
N LYS A 17 -2.78 13.99 -5.71
CA LYS A 17 -2.66 13.16 -6.93
C LYS A 17 -2.38 11.69 -6.63
N HIS A 18 -1.70 11.40 -5.52
CA HIS A 18 -1.34 10.04 -5.12
C HIS A 18 -2.54 9.17 -4.68
N TRP A 19 -3.73 9.77 -4.50
CA TRP A 19 -4.98 9.02 -4.31
C TRP A 19 -5.50 8.36 -5.58
N MET A 20 -4.98 8.77 -6.75
CA MET A 20 -5.36 8.24 -8.06
C MET A 20 -6.88 8.29 -8.31
N LEU A 21 -7.50 9.41 -7.99
CA LEU A 21 -8.89 9.67 -8.32
C LEU A 21 -8.98 10.16 -9.77
N ASP A 22 -9.83 9.52 -10.57
CA ASP A 22 -10.12 9.98 -11.93
C ASP A 22 -10.73 11.39 -11.91
N LYS A 23 -10.45 12.22 -12.93
CA LYS A 23 -10.96 13.59 -13.04
C LYS A 23 -12.47 13.64 -13.31
N LEU A 24 -13.02 12.66 -14.04
CA LEU A 24 -14.41 12.67 -14.51
C LEU A 24 -15.38 11.96 -13.54
N GLY A 25 -14.88 11.15 -12.61
CA GLY A 25 -15.71 10.44 -11.62
C GLY A 25 -16.40 11.30 -10.56
N GLY A 26 -16.64 12.59 -10.80
CA GLY A 26 -17.42 13.51 -9.96
C GLY A 26 -16.67 14.78 -9.53
N VAL A 27 -17.42 15.76 -9.03
CA VAL A 27 -16.90 17.10 -8.67
C VAL A 27 -16.07 17.09 -7.37
N PHE A 28 -16.40 16.19 -6.44
CA PHE A 28 -15.83 16.16 -5.09
C PHE A 28 -14.98 14.90 -4.84
N ALA A 29 -14.01 15.05 -3.94
CA ALA A 29 -13.23 13.98 -3.35
C ALA A 29 -13.56 13.86 -1.85
N PRO A 30 -13.35 12.68 -1.24
CA PRO A 30 -13.56 12.54 0.20
C PRO A 30 -12.57 13.45 0.94
N LYS A 31 -13.10 14.38 1.74
CA LYS A 31 -12.29 15.21 2.64
C LYS A 31 -11.92 14.34 3.85
N PRO A 32 -10.63 14.09 4.12
CA PRO A 32 -10.22 13.31 5.28
C PRO A 32 -10.59 14.06 6.55
N SER A 33 -11.04 13.32 7.56
CA SER A 33 -11.25 13.83 8.91
C SER A 33 -9.92 14.35 9.50
N SER A 34 -9.98 15.24 10.48
CA SER A 34 -8.81 15.58 11.30
C SER A 34 -8.37 14.34 12.08
N GLY A 35 -7.09 13.99 12.00
CA GLY A 35 -6.56 12.78 12.61
C GLY A 35 -5.04 12.79 12.68
N PRO A 36 -4.40 11.61 12.84
CA PRO A 36 -2.97 11.51 13.10
C PRO A 36 -2.09 12.04 11.95
N HIS A 37 -2.54 11.89 10.71
CA HIS A 37 -1.77 12.24 9.52
C HIS A 37 -2.29 13.50 8.85
N LYS A 38 -1.38 14.25 8.19
CA LYS A 38 -1.75 15.45 7.44
C LYS A 38 -2.64 15.09 6.25
N THR A 39 -3.58 15.97 5.89
CA THR A 39 -4.51 15.76 4.76
C THR A 39 -3.80 15.42 3.44
N ARG A 40 -2.64 16.02 3.16
CA ARG A 40 -1.86 15.77 1.92
C ARG A 40 -0.95 14.54 1.98
N GLU A 41 -0.76 13.95 3.16
CA GLU A 41 0.17 12.83 3.42
C GLU A 41 -0.59 11.60 3.96
N CYS A 42 -1.90 11.52 3.69
CA CYS A 42 -2.76 10.43 4.13
C CYS A 42 -3.47 9.77 2.94
N LEU A 43 -4.11 8.63 3.21
CA LEU A 43 -5.02 7.87 2.36
C LEU A 43 -6.28 7.57 3.19
N PRO A 44 -7.42 8.21 2.88
CA PRO A 44 -8.67 7.94 3.57
C PRO A 44 -9.12 6.48 3.42
N LEU A 45 -9.70 5.92 4.49
CA LEU A 45 -10.21 4.54 4.48
C LEU A 45 -11.15 4.24 3.32
N ILE A 46 -12.01 5.19 2.93
CA ILE A 46 -12.90 5.00 1.79
C ILE A 46 -12.16 4.81 0.46
N ILE A 47 -11.04 5.51 0.25
CA ILE A 47 -10.21 5.34 -0.95
C ILE A 47 -9.48 3.99 -0.87
N PHE A 48 -9.02 3.62 0.32
CA PHE A 48 -8.38 2.33 0.55
C PHE A 48 -9.33 1.15 0.19
N LEU A 49 -10.54 1.12 0.74
CA LEU A 49 -11.50 0.03 0.50
C LEU A 49 -12.02 0.01 -0.94
N ARG A 50 -12.42 1.16 -1.48
CA ARG A 50 -13.10 1.24 -2.78
C ARG A 50 -12.15 1.30 -3.97
N ASN A 51 -11.12 2.14 -3.89
CA ASN A 51 -10.24 2.39 -5.04
C ASN A 51 -9.04 1.45 -5.07
N ARG A 52 -8.49 1.06 -3.92
CA ARG A 52 -7.31 0.18 -3.86
C ARG A 52 -7.67 -1.29 -3.78
N LEU A 53 -8.47 -1.69 -2.78
CA LEU A 53 -8.81 -3.11 -2.54
C LEU A 53 -10.00 -3.62 -3.36
N LYS A 54 -10.90 -2.72 -3.81
CA LYS A 54 -12.12 -3.08 -4.56
C LYS A 54 -13.11 -3.94 -3.78
N TYR A 55 -13.04 -3.94 -2.44
CA TYR A 55 -14.04 -4.60 -1.58
C TYR A 55 -15.38 -3.86 -1.50
N ALA A 56 -15.38 -2.58 -1.86
CA ALA A 56 -16.58 -1.80 -2.07
C ALA A 56 -16.54 -1.20 -3.47
N LEU A 57 -17.68 -1.10 -4.12
CA LEU A 57 -17.88 -0.37 -5.38
C LEU A 57 -18.43 1.03 -5.09
N THR A 58 -19.31 1.16 -4.09
CA THR A 58 -20.00 2.41 -3.77
C THR A 58 -19.54 3.06 -2.45
N TYR A 59 -19.86 4.35 -2.26
CA TYR A 59 -19.65 5.06 -1.00
C TYR A 59 -20.43 4.42 0.16
N CYS A 60 -21.67 3.99 -0.12
CA CYS A 60 -22.56 3.41 0.86
C CYS A 60 -22.04 2.07 1.39
N GLU A 61 -21.51 1.22 0.52
CA GLU A 61 -20.87 -0.04 0.92
C GLU A 61 -19.65 0.19 1.81
N ALA A 62 -18.72 1.07 1.40
CA ALA A 62 -17.54 1.39 2.21
C ALA A 62 -17.94 1.92 3.60
N ARG A 63 -18.99 2.75 3.67
CA ARG A 63 -19.56 3.23 4.94
C ARG A 63 -20.15 2.10 5.78
N LYS A 64 -20.90 1.16 5.16
CA LYS A 64 -21.47 -0.01 5.85
C LYS A 64 -20.36 -0.89 6.44
N ILE A 65 -19.30 -1.18 5.68
CA ILE A 65 -18.15 -1.98 6.15
C ILE A 65 -17.50 -1.34 7.38
N CYS A 66 -17.20 -0.04 7.34
CA CYS A 66 -16.63 0.66 8.49
C CYS A 66 -17.59 0.66 9.70
N LYS A 67 -18.91 0.83 9.48
CA LYS A 67 -19.91 0.86 10.55
C LYS A 67 -20.12 -0.49 11.23
N GLN A 68 -19.86 -1.59 10.53
CA GLN A 68 -19.85 -2.95 11.08
C GLN A 68 -18.63 -3.25 11.98
N ARG A 69 -17.71 -2.29 12.18
CA ARG A 69 -16.53 -2.43 13.06
C ARG A 69 -15.52 -3.49 12.60
N LEU A 70 -15.54 -3.87 11.32
CA LEU A 70 -14.67 -4.93 10.76
C LEU A 70 -13.22 -4.50 10.50
N ILE A 71 -12.95 -3.18 10.51
CA ILE A 71 -11.66 -2.61 10.15
C ILE A 71 -11.01 -2.02 11.38
N GLN A 72 -9.77 -2.45 11.63
CA GLN A 72 -8.90 -1.89 12.64
C GLN A 72 -7.74 -1.15 11.98
N ILE A 73 -7.38 0.00 12.53
CA ILE A 73 -6.14 0.72 12.20
C ILE A 73 -5.31 0.83 13.46
N ASP A 74 -4.08 0.35 13.40
CA ASP A 74 -3.16 0.24 14.53
C ASP A 74 -3.88 -0.36 15.76
N GLY A 75 -4.56 -1.50 15.57
CA GLY A 75 -5.24 -2.26 16.63
C GLY A 75 -6.52 -1.60 17.18
N ARG A 76 -6.90 -0.42 16.69
CA ARG A 76 -8.15 0.25 17.10
C ARG A 76 -9.19 0.16 16.01
N VAL A 77 -10.38 -0.31 16.35
CA VAL A 77 -11.55 -0.33 15.47
C VAL A 77 -11.88 1.10 15.02
N ARG A 78 -11.98 1.32 13.70
CA ARG A 78 -12.32 2.63 13.13
C ARG A 78 -13.63 2.55 12.35
N THR A 79 -14.66 3.22 12.86
CA THR A 79 -15.95 3.34 12.19
C THR A 79 -16.06 4.51 11.21
N ASP A 80 -15.11 5.44 11.26
CA ASP A 80 -15.06 6.59 10.35
C ASP A 80 -14.44 6.20 9.01
N PHE A 81 -15.21 6.24 7.94
CA PHE A 81 -14.75 5.94 6.59
C PHE A 81 -13.87 7.05 5.98
N LEU A 82 -13.84 8.25 6.58
CA LEU A 82 -12.97 9.37 6.19
C LEU A 82 -11.70 9.46 7.04
N PHE A 83 -11.44 8.46 7.89
CA PHE A 83 -10.26 8.44 8.74
C PHE A 83 -8.96 8.51 7.91
N PRO A 84 -8.04 9.44 8.23
CA PRO A 84 -6.78 9.59 7.51
C PRO A 84 -5.76 8.55 7.97
N ALA A 85 -5.70 7.41 7.28
CA ALA A 85 -4.60 6.48 7.44
C ALA A 85 -3.37 7.00 6.67
N GLY A 86 -2.16 6.82 7.17
CA GLY A 86 -0.96 7.39 6.56
C GLY A 86 0.23 6.44 6.53
N PHE A 87 1.41 7.00 6.35
CA PHE A 87 2.64 6.24 6.24
C PHE A 87 2.89 5.38 7.50
N MET A 88 3.31 4.12 7.29
CA MET A 88 3.56 3.09 8.31
C MET A 88 2.34 2.63 9.12
N ASP A 89 1.13 3.14 8.88
CA ASP A 89 -0.07 2.63 9.55
C ASP A 89 -0.32 1.17 9.14
N VAL A 90 -0.75 0.37 10.12
CA VAL A 90 -1.15 -1.02 9.92
C VAL A 90 -2.68 -1.09 9.90
N ILE A 91 -3.25 -1.59 8.81
CA ILE A 91 -4.68 -1.79 8.62
C ILE A 91 -4.95 -3.29 8.67
N THR A 92 -5.77 -3.72 9.62
CA THR A 92 -6.19 -5.12 9.77
C THR A 92 -7.66 -5.24 9.46
N ILE A 93 -8.02 -6.24 8.66
CA ILE A 93 -9.41 -6.61 8.38
C ILE A 93 -9.66 -7.97 9.02
N GLU A 94 -10.40 -7.97 10.13
CA GLU A 94 -10.62 -9.17 10.93
C GLU A 94 -11.31 -10.28 10.14
N LYS A 95 -12.32 -9.91 9.34
CA LYS A 95 -13.15 -10.87 8.60
C LYS A 95 -12.38 -11.68 7.56
N THR A 96 -11.36 -11.08 6.94
CA THR A 96 -10.55 -11.75 5.92
C THR A 96 -9.20 -12.23 6.47
N GLY A 97 -8.85 -11.85 7.71
CA GLY A 97 -7.53 -12.13 8.29
C GLY A 97 -6.38 -11.43 7.54
N GLU A 98 -6.66 -10.43 6.69
CA GLU A 98 -5.64 -9.72 5.92
C GLU A 98 -5.08 -8.53 6.72
N HIS A 99 -3.75 -8.42 6.74
CA HIS A 99 -3.03 -7.29 7.32
C HIS A 99 -2.30 -6.51 6.23
N PHE A 100 -2.40 -5.19 6.30
CA PHE A 100 -1.79 -4.29 5.35
C PHE A 100 -0.97 -3.23 6.05
N ARG A 101 0.15 -2.84 5.43
CA ARG A 101 0.93 -1.67 5.81
C ARG A 101 0.86 -0.63 4.70
N LEU A 102 0.61 0.61 5.08
CA LEU A 102 0.65 1.73 4.15
C LEU A 102 2.09 2.23 4.00
N ILE A 103 2.70 1.93 2.85
CA ILE A 103 4.07 2.34 2.51
C ILE A 103 4.04 3.12 1.19
N TYR A 104 5.03 3.96 0.92
CA TYR A 104 5.18 4.57 -0.39
C TYR A 104 5.82 3.64 -1.41
N ASP A 105 5.31 3.68 -2.65
CA ASP A 105 5.94 3.14 -3.85
C ASP A 105 6.95 4.17 -4.40
N VAL A 106 7.93 3.72 -5.20
CA VAL A 106 8.99 4.55 -5.84
C VAL A 106 8.39 5.65 -6.73
N LYS A 107 7.16 5.47 -7.21
CA LYS A 107 6.40 6.48 -7.96
C LYS A 107 5.76 7.56 -7.08
N GLY A 108 5.97 7.53 -5.77
CA GLY A 108 5.42 8.48 -4.83
C GLY A 108 3.93 8.30 -4.52
N ARG A 109 3.44 7.07 -4.57
CA ARG A 109 2.03 6.72 -4.29
C ARG A 109 1.96 5.81 -3.07
N PHE A 110 0.85 5.81 -2.34
CA PHE A 110 0.65 4.77 -1.33
C PHE A 110 0.53 3.40 -2.02
N CYS A 111 1.31 2.43 -1.56
CA CYS A 111 1.18 1.02 -1.83
C CYS A 111 0.41 0.38 -0.67
N VAL A 112 -0.53 -0.50 -1.01
CA VAL A 112 -1.22 -1.33 -0.02
C VAL A 112 -0.41 -2.62 0.06
N HIS A 113 0.56 -2.63 0.96
CA HIS A 113 1.49 -3.74 1.08
C HIS A 113 0.92 -4.78 2.05
N ARG A 114 0.73 -6.02 1.58
CA ARG A 114 0.31 -7.14 2.44
C ARG A 114 1.47 -7.56 3.33
N ILE A 115 1.20 -7.74 4.62
CA ILE A 115 2.20 -8.12 5.63
C ILE A 115 1.77 -9.38 6.38
N THR A 116 2.72 -10.02 7.05
CA THR A 116 2.46 -11.15 7.95
C THR A 116 1.82 -10.66 9.26
N PRO A 117 1.09 -11.53 9.98
CA PRO A 117 0.49 -11.16 11.27
C PRO A 117 1.54 -10.81 12.33
N GLU A 118 2.77 -11.34 12.24
CA GLU A 118 3.86 -10.99 13.15
C GLU A 118 4.35 -9.57 12.94
N GLU A 119 4.50 -9.15 11.68
CA GLU A 119 4.88 -7.79 11.33
C GLU A 119 3.75 -6.79 11.62
N ALA A 120 2.50 -7.24 11.59
CA ALA A 120 1.34 -6.42 11.92
C ALA A 120 1.28 -6.03 13.41
N LYS A 121 2.00 -6.72 14.30
CA LYS A 121 2.01 -6.40 15.75
C LYS A 121 2.76 -5.12 16.06
N TYR A 122 3.70 -4.71 15.21
CA TYR A 122 4.53 -3.54 15.46
C TYR A 122 4.52 -2.53 14.32
N LYS A 123 4.86 -1.29 14.64
CA LYS A 123 4.95 -0.18 13.70
C LYS A 123 6.22 0.62 13.92
N LEU A 124 6.76 1.19 12.85
CA LEU A 124 7.84 2.15 12.95
C LEU A 124 7.28 3.56 13.00
N CYS A 125 7.77 4.36 13.95
CA CYS A 125 7.39 5.74 14.09
C CYS A 125 8.61 6.64 14.21
N LYS A 126 8.72 7.65 13.33
CA LYS A 126 9.72 8.71 13.45
C LYS A 126 9.36 9.65 14.59
N VAL A 127 10.35 9.97 15.42
CA VAL A 127 10.26 10.97 16.49
C VAL A 127 10.34 12.35 15.88
N LYS A 128 9.30 13.16 16.09
CA LYS A 128 9.22 14.55 15.61
C LYS A 128 9.87 15.51 16.59
N SER A 129 9.56 15.35 17.87
CA SER A 129 10.10 16.18 18.95
C SER A 129 10.08 15.43 20.26
N LEU A 130 11.05 15.73 21.13
CA LEU A 130 11.02 15.37 22.54
C LEU A 130 10.71 16.62 23.35
N CYS A 131 9.82 16.50 24.32
CA CYS A 131 9.38 17.60 25.16
C CYS A 131 9.28 17.14 26.61
N MET A 132 9.43 18.08 27.54
CA MET A 132 9.21 17.85 28.96
C MET A 132 7.80 18.32 29.31
N GLY A 133 7.00 17.42 29.88
CA GLY A 133 5.64 17.71 30.32
C GLY A 133 5.59 18.30 31.72
N PRO A 134 4.37 18.55 32.24
CA PRO A 134 4.19 18.92 33.64
C PRO A 134 4.83 17.86 34.55
N LYS A 135 5.37 18.29 35.69
CA LYS A 135 6.13 17.45 36.64
C LYS A 135 7.40 16.84 36.04
N LYS A 136 8.03 17.52 35.07
CA LYS A 136 9.28 17.08 34.41
C LYS A 136 9.18 15.66 33.83
N VAL A 137 8.00 15.26 33.35
CA VAL A 137 7.82 13.95 32.71
C VAL A 137 8.29 14.04 31.25
N PRO A 138 9.35 13.34 30.82
CA PRO A 138 9.76 13.33 29.42
C PRO A 138 8.73 12.59 28.57
N TYR A 139 8.38 13.15 27.42
CA TYR A 139 7.57 12.47 26.42
C TYR A 139 8.06 12.79 25.00
N LEU A 140 7.89 11.83 24.10
CA LEU A 140 8.15 12.04 22.68
C LEU A 140 6.84 12.14 21.90
N ILE A 141 6.89 12.89 20.81
CA ILE A 141 5.81 13.02 19.84
C ILE A 141 6.27 12.37 18.54
N THR A 142 5.49 11.45 18.03
CA THR A 142 5.78 10.78 16.76
C THR A 142 5.12 11.47 15.57
N HIS A 143 5.53 11.08 14.36
CA HIS A 143 4.95 11.58 13.10
C HIS A 143 3.45 11.25 12.93
N ASP A 144 2.96 10.17 13.53
CA ASP A 144 1.55 9.75 13.58
C ASP A 144 0.81 10.34 14.80
N ALA A 145 1.35 11.40 15.40
CA ALA A 145 0.78 12.15 16.52
C ALA A 145 0.52 11.32 17.80
N ARG A 146 1.27 10.23 18.01
CA ARG A 146 1.27 9.53 19.30
C ARG A 146 2.19 10.25 20.27
N THR A 147 1.78 10.27 21.52
CA THR A 147 2.59 10.73 22.65
C THR A 147 2.98 9.54 23.49
N ILE A 148 4.27 9.33 23.67
CA ILE A 148 4.80 8.23 24.48
C ILE A 148 5.59 8.84 25.63
N ARG A 149 5.19 8.50 26.85
CA ARG A 149 5.82 8.98 28.09
C ARG A 149 6.99 8.08 28.47
N TYR A 150 7.97 8.65 29.16
CA TYR A 150 9.17 7.97 29.62
C TYR A 150 9.92 7.21 28.50
N PRO A 151 10.29 7.88 27.40
CA PRO A 151 11.18 7.27 26.42
C PRO A 151 12.59 7.10 27.00
N ASP A 152 13.37 6.18 26.42
CA ASP A 152 14.79 6.04 26.71
C ASP A 152 15.54 7.37 26.44
N PRO A 153 16.38 7.86 27.37
CA PRO A 153 17.19 9.07 27.20
C PRO A 153 18.03 9.12 25.92
N HIS A 154 18.38 7.97 25.34
CA HIS A 154 19.18 7.90 24.11
C HIS A 154 18.40 8.30 22.85
N ILE A 155 17.06 8.30 22.90
CA ILE A 155 16.19 8.62 21.76
C ILE A 155 16.20 10.13 21.51
N LYS A 156 16.59 10.53 20.28
CA LYS A 156 16.64 11.92 19.84
C LYS A 156 15.61 12.21 18.74
N ALA A 157 15.45 13.49 18.41
CA ALA A 157 14.57 13.88 17.30
C ALA A 157 15.10 13.33 15.96
N ASN A 158 14.18 12.89 15.10
CA ASN A 158 14.41 12.21 13.82
C ASN A 158 14.86 10.75 13.88
N ASP A 159 15.10 10.22 15.08
CA ASP A 159 15.25 8.78 15.28
C ASP A 159 13.91 8.08 14.99
N THR A 160 13.98 6.78 14.75
CA THR A 160 12.79 5.96 14.56
C THR A 160 12.65 4.94 15.68
N VAL A 161 11.41 4.77 16.12
CA VAL A 161 11.05 3.98 17.27
C VAL A 161 10.13 2.87 16.80
N ARG A 162 10.42 1.64 17.20
CA ARG A 162 9.56 0.48 16.99
C ARG A 162 8.58 0.39 18.13
N ILE A 163 7.30 0.57 17.81
CA ILE A 163 6.20 0.59 18.77
C ILE A 163 5.40 -0.71 18.60
N ASP A 164 5.10 -1.36 19.72
CA ASP A 164 4.11 -2.41 19.75
C ASP A 164 2.70 -1.81 19.69
N ILE A 165 1.88 -2.28 18.76
CA ILE A 165 0.57 -1.70 18.48
C ILE A 165 -0.42 -1.98 19.61
N ALA A 166 -0.32 -3.15 20.25
CA ALA A 166 -1.22 -3.55 21.32
C ALA A 166 -0.99 -2.72 22.59
N THR A 167 0.27 -2.64 23.04
CA THR A 167 0.61 -1.93 24.28
C THR A 167 0.87 -0.44 24.09
N GLY A 168 1.23 -0.02 22.88
CA GLY A 168 1.69 1.35 22.60
C GLY A 168 3.05 1.68 23.21
N LYS A 169 3.78 0.68 23.72
CA LYS A 169 5.11 0.84 24.30
C LYS A 169 6.21 0.71 23.24
N ILE A 170 7.36 1.29 23.55
CA ILE A 170 8.56 1.19 22.72
C ILE A 170 9.22 -0.16 22.97
N GLN A 171 9.51 -0.90 21.89
CA GLN A 171 10.34 -2.10 21.95
C GLN A 171 11.80 -1.73 21.76
N ASP A 172 12.11 -1.16 20.59
CA ASP A 172 13.46 -0.80 20.18
C ASP A 172 13.46 0.56 19.48
N HIS A 173 14.65 1.15 19.33
CA HIS A 173 14.84 2.35 18.52
C HIS A 173 16.05 2.24 17.57
N ILE A 174 16.03 3.07 16.53
CA ILE A 174 17.08 3.25 15.54
C ILE A 174 17.48 4.72 15.53
N LYS A 175 18.76 4.95 15.78
CA LYS A 175 19.35 6.28 15.70
C LYS A 175 19.43 6.76 14.25
N PHE A 176 19.16 8.04 14.02
CA PHE A 176 19.44 8.70 12.76
C PHE A 176 20.96 8.92 12.62
N ASP A 177 21.63 7.98 11.95
CA ASP A 177 23.07 7.98 11.74
C ASP A 177 23.43 7.55 10.31
N THR A 178 24.67 7.82 9.89
CA THR A 178 25.18 7.36 8.60
C THR A 178 25.24 5.84 8.56
N GLY A 179 25.06 5.26 7.36
CA GLY A 179 25.06 3.81 7.17
C GLY A 179 23.72 3.11 7.45
N ASN A 180 22.72 3.81 8.00
CA ASN A 180 21.38 3.23 8.20
C ASN A 180 20.50 3.37 6.95
N ILE A 181 19.62 2.37 6.74
CA ILE A 181 18.66 2.36 5.64
C ILE A 181 17.47 3.28 5.93
N VAL A 182 17.12 4.08 4.92
CA VAL A 182 16.06 5.08 4.98
C VAL A 182 15.11 4.96 3.81
N MET A 183 13.86 5.38 4.05
CA MET A 183 12.90 5.67 3.00
C MET A 183 12.57 7.15 3.00
N ILE A 184 12.40 7.69 1.80
CA ILE A 184 12.00 9.07 1.61
C ILE A 184 10.48 9.20 1.65
N THR A 185 9.97 10.08 2.50
CA THR A 185 8.53 10.32 2.73
C THR A 185 7.99 11.60 2.10
N GLY A 186 8.84 12.39 1.42
CA GLY A 186 8.42 13.63 0.76
C GLY A 186 9.37 14.09 -0.37
N GLY A 187 8.91 15.04 -1.17
CA GLY A 187 9.69 15.59 -2.29
C GLY A 187 9.63 14.74 -3.56
N HIS A 188 10.56 14.99 -4.48
CA HIS A 188 10.62 14.29 -5.78
C HIS A 188 11.03 12.82 -5.64
N ASN A 189 11.90 12.51 -4.67
CA ASN A 189 12.45 11.17 -4.43
C ASN A 189 11.55 10.31 -3.53
N LEU A 190 10.26 10.65 -3.40
CA LEU A 190 9.29 9.96 -2.55
C LEU A 190 9.23 8.46 -2.82
N GLY A 191 9.34 7.64 -1.77
CA GLY A 191 9.26 6.18 -1.83
C GLY A 191 10.54 5.47 -2.28
N ARG A 192 11.61 6.21 -2.59
CA ARG A 192 12.96 5.61 -2.77
C ARG A 192 13.53 5.16 -1.44
N VAL A 193 14.33 4.10 -1.49
CA VAL A 193 14.97 3.48 -0.32
C VAL A 193 16.46 3.38 -0.58
N GLY A 194 17.26 3.91 0.34
CA GLY A 194 18.71 3.89 0.24
C GLY A 194 19.37 4.03 1.60
N ILE A 195 20.69 4.08 1.59
CA ILE A 195 21.53 4.21 2.78
C ILE A 195 21.98 5.65 2.93
N ILE A 196 21.93 6.19 4.15
CA ILE A 196 22.47 7.53 4.44
C ILE A 196 23.99 7.50 4.26
N GLN A 197 24.53 8.35 3.40
CA GLN A 197 25.98 8.54 3.24
C GLN A 197 26.51 9.61 4.19
N SER A 198 25.94 10.81 4.10
CA SER A 198 26.38 11.96 4.87
C SER A 198 25.22 12.91 5.16
N ARG A 199 25.40 13.72 6.20
CA ARG A 199 24.48 14.79 6.61
C ARG A 199 25.23 16.11 6.57
N GLU A 200 24.73 17.03 5.76
CA GLU A 200 25.18 18.41 5.73
C GLU A 200 24.28 19.25 6.64
N ARG A 201 24.91 19.93 7.60
CA ARG A 201 24.21 20.82 8.52
C ARG A 201 24.33 22.25 8.01
N HIS A 202 23.19 22.92 7.89
CA HIS A 202 23.15 24.33 7.51
C HIS A 202 22.48 25.11 8.64
N PRO A 203 23.24 25.81 9.50
CA PRO A 203 22.65 26.58 10.59
C PRO A 203 21.69 27.64 10.04
N GLY A 204 20.48 27.69 10.57
CA GLY A 204 19.42 28.60 10.10
C GLY A 204 18.66 28.14 8.85
N SER A 205 19.03 27.00 8.24
CA SER A 205 18.36 26.42 7.07
C SER A 205 18.03 24.95 7.29
N PHE A 206 17.52 24.29 6.24
CA PHE A 206 17.22 22.87 6.28
C PHE A 206 18.48 22.04 6.10
N ASP A 207 18.71 21.11 7.03
CA ASP A 207 19.74 20.07 6.87
C ASP A 207 19.46 19.21 5.64
N ILE A 208 20.53 18.94 4.88
CA ILE A 208 20.51 18.13 3.67
C ILE A 208 21.14 16.77 3.99
N VAL A 209 20.50 15.71 3.50
CA VAL A 209 20.93 14.33 3.70
C VAL A 209 21.17 13.70 2.35
N HIS A 210 22.39 13.19 2.15
CA HIS A 210 22.79 12.46 0.96
C HIS A 210 22.51 10.98 1.17
N VAL A 211 21.78 10.39 0.22
CA VAL A 211 21.32 9.00 0.26
C VAL A 211 21.77 8.30 -1.00
N LYS A 212 22.23 7.05 -0.87
CA LYS A 212 22.59 6.18 -1.99
C LYS A 212 21.66 4.98 -2.06
N ASP A 213 20.99 4.81 -3.19
CA ASP A 213 20.13 3.65 -3.46
C ASP A 213 20.95 2.36 -3.62
N ALA A 214 20.29 1.20 -3.55
CA ALA A 214 20.91 -0.10 -3.81
C ALA A 214 21.53 -0.19 -5.23
N ASN A 215 20.99 0.55 -6.19
CA ASN A 215 21.50 0.63 -7.57
C ASN A 215 22.71 1.57 -7.72
N GLY A 216 23.19 2.16 -6.64
CA GLY A 216 24.33 3.06 -6.66
C GLY A 216 24.03 4.51 -7.02
N HIS A 217 22.79 4.85 -7.37
CA HIS A 217 22.38 6.24 -7.59
C HIS A 217 22.37 7.03 -6.28
N SER A 218 23.06 8.18 -6.26
CA SER A 218 23.04 9.12 -5.15
C SER A 218 22.01 10.23 -5.40
N PHE A 219 21.33 10.65 -4.35
CA PHE A 219 20.47 11.83 -4.37
C PHE A 219 20.43 12.51 -3.00
N ALA A 220 20.07 13.79 -2.99
CA ALA A 220 19.94 14.59 -1.78
C ALA A 220 18.47 14.84 -1.42
N THR A 221 18.16 14.87 -0.13
CA THR A 221 16.83 15.27 0.38
C THR A 221 16.94 16.10 1.65
N ARG A 222 15.89 16.85 1.98
CA ARG A 222 15.78 17.54 3.27
C ARG A 222 15.60 16.51 4.38
N LEU A 223 16.23 16.73 5.54
CA LEU A 223 16.14 15.87 6.72
C LEU A 223 14.70 15.58 7.16
N ALA A 224 13.77 16.51 6.97
CA ALA A 224 12.35 16.32 7.27
C ALA A 224 11.72 15.13 6.53
N TYR A 225 12.17 14.85 5.30
CA TYR A 225 11.63 13.80 4.43
C TYR A 225 12.31 12.43 4.62
N VAL A 226 13.34 12.35 5.45
CA VAL A 226 14.07 11.10 5.66
C VAL A 226 13.43 10.32 6.80
N PHE A 227 13.15 9.04 6.60
CA PHE A 227 12.61 8.13 7.61
C PHE A 227 13.48 6.88 7.71
N VAL A 228 14.07 6.61 8.87
CA VAL A 228 14.95 5.45 9.07
C VAL A 228 14.13 4.17 9.26
N ILE A 229 14.39 3.16 8.44
CA ILE A 229 13.62 1.90 8.45
C ILE A 229 14.42 0.76 9.11
N GLY A 230 15.74 0.83 9.17
CA GLY A 230 16.55 -0.28 9.67
C GLY A 230 17.95 0.13 10.08
N LYS A 231 18.64 -0.80 10.74
CA LYS A 231 20.05 -0.68 11.15
C LYS A 231 20.93 -1.29 10.06
N GLY A 232 21.90 -0.52 9.56
CA GLY A 232 22.71 -0.95 8.42
C GLY A 232 21.86 -1.23 7.18
N GLN A 233 22.11 -2.35 6.50
CA GLN A 233 21.38 -2.77 5.30
C GLN A 233 20.08 -3.53 5.57
N LYS A 234 19.84 -3.99 6.80
CA LYS A 234 18.65 -4.81 7.13
C LYS A 234 17.47 -3.91 7.51
N SER A 235 16.40 -3.94 6.72
CA SER A 235 15.15 -3.25 7.04
C SER A 235 14.37 -3.99 8.14
N TRP A 236 13.70 -3.24 9.03
CA TRP A 236 12.78 -3.82 10.03
C TRP A 236 11.35 -3.99 9.51
N VAL A 237 11.08 -3.52 8.30
CA VAL A 237 9.77 -3.57 7.65
C VAL A 237 9.93 -4.18 6.27
N SER A 238 8.94 -4.96 5.85
CA SER A 238 8.85 -5.50 4.52
C SER A 238 8.64 -4.37 3.51
N LEU A 239 9.50 -4.33 2.50
CA LEU A 239 9.41 -3.32 1.46
C LEU A 239 8.43 -3.80 0.38
N PRO A 240 7.59 -2.90 -0.17
CA PRO A 240 6.78 -3.25 -1.32
C PRO A 240 7.70 -3.67 -2.47
N ALA A 241 7.25 -4.60 -3.30
CA ALA A 241 7.97 -5.04 -4.49
C ALA A 241 8.21 -3.84 -5.43
N GLY A 242 9.32 -3.15 -5.23
CA GLY A 242 9.86 -2.17 -6.15
C GLY A 242 10.55 -2.95 -7.25
N LYS A 243 10.14 -2.72 -8.50
CA LYS A 243 10.96 -3.08 -9.64
C LYS A 243 12.24 -2.25 -9.56
N VAL A 244 13.24 -2.81 -8.90
CA VAL A 244 14.62 -2.36 -8.95
C VAL A 244 15.24 -3.22 -10.06
N GLY A 245 15.14 -2.74 -11.31
CA GLY A 245 15.52 -3.51 -12.50
C GLY A 245 14.35 -4.28 -13.12
N ASP A 246 14.39 -4.38 -14.45
CA ASP A 246 13.47 -5.06 -15.36
C ASP A 246 12.02 -4.60 -15.40
N GLY A 247 11.77 -3.75 -16.40
CA GLY A 247 10.46 -3.35 -16.89
C GLY A 247 9.62 -4.53 -17.39
N THR A 248 9.13 -5.37 -16.47
CA THR A 248 8.00 -6.25 -16.76
C THR A 248 6.80 -5.36 -17.05
N ARG A 249 6.50 -5.22 -18.35
CA ARG A 249 5.27 -4.59 -18.81
C ARG A 249 4.11 -5.38 -18.21
N TYR A 250 3.15 -4.70 -17.58
CA TYR A 250 1.93 -5.36 -17.16
C TYR A 250 1.09 -5.61 -18.42
N TYR A 251 1.05 -6.86 -18.87
CA TYR A 251 0.17 -7.29 -19.95
C TYR A 251 -1.21 -7.53 -19.35
N MET A 252 -2.15 -6.59 -19.55
CA MET A 252 -3.57 -6.88 -19.33
C MET A 252 -4.14 -7.36 -20.65
N ARG A 253 -4.44 -8.66 -20.75
CA ARG A 253 -5.31 -9.18 -21.82
C ARG A 253 -6.75 -8.97 -21.38
N GLY A 254 -7.47 -8.10 -22.08
CA GLY A 254 -8.92 -7.92 -21.93
C GLY A 254 -9.59 -8.07 -23.29
N CYS A 255 -10.69 -8.81 -23.34
CA CYS A 255 -11.49 -8.91 -24.56
C CYS A 255 -12.37 -7.65 -24.67
N ALA A 256 -12.31 -6.94 -25.80
CA ALA A 256 -13.10 -5.73 -26.02
C ALA A 256 -14.45 -6.10 -26.65
N VAL A 257 -15.56 -5.79 -25.96
CA VAL A 257 -16.93 -6.16 -26.38
C VAL A 257 -17.44 -5.32 -27.57
N ARG A 258 -16.79 -4.19 -27.91
CA ARG A 258 -17.18 -3.32 -29.03
C ARG A 258 -15.97 -2.67 -29.70
N GLY A 259 -15.93 -2.64 -31.03
CA GLY A 259 -14.88 -2.02 -31.86
C GLY A 259 -14.97 -2.41 -33.34
N ARG A 260 -14.28 -1.70 -34.25
CA ARG A 260 -14.16 -2.10 -35.66
C ARG A 260 -13.17 -3.26 -35.80
N VAL A 261 -13.65 -4.39 -36.32
CA VAL A 261 -12.89 -5.62 -36.59
C VAL A 261 -11.78 -5.34 -37.60
N SER A 262 -10.56 -5.86 -37.36
CA SER A 262 -9.46 -5.77 -38.34
C SER A 262 -9.73 -6.65 -39.56
N ARG A 263 -9.03 -6.41 -40.68
CA ARG A 263 -9.20 -7.19 -41.94
C ARG A 263 -8.98 -8.70 -41.81
N LYS A 264 -8.37 -9.19 -40.71
CA LYS A 264 -8.10 -10.62 -40.46
C LYS A 264 -8.94 -11.23 -39.33
N GLN A 265 -10.25 -10.95 -39.30
CA GLN A 265 -11.26 -11.65 -38.47
C GLN A 265 -10.81 -11.99 -37.03
N GLY A 266 -10.36 -10.98 -36.27
CA GLY A 266 -10.12 -11.12 -34.82
C GLY A 266 -8.84 -11.84 -34.37
N ARG A 267 -7.94 -12.28 -35.29
CA ARG A 267 -6.65 -12.89 -34.90
C ARG A 267 -5.55 -11.89 -34.59
N ASP A 268 -5.69 -10.66 -35.07
CA ASP A 268 -4.71 -9.61 -34.83
C ASP A 268 -5.20 -8.72 -33.67
N CYS A 269 -4.51 -8.81 -32.55
CA CYS A 269 -4.70 -7.90 -31.43
C CYS A 269 -4.14 -6.52 -31.83
N ILE A 270 -4.90 -5.46 -31.63
CA ILE A 270 -4.45 -4.11 -31.98
C ILE A 270 -3.73 -3.53 -30.77
N GLU A 271 -2.54 -2.96 -31.01
CA GLU A 271 -1.74 -2.31 -29.97
C GLU A 271 -2.16 -0.83 -29.83
N ARG A 272 -2.52 -0.39 -28.61
CA ARG A 272 -2.52 1.05 -28.26
C ARG A 272 -1.47 1.32 -27.22
N LEU A 273 -0.74 2.39 -27.48
CA LEU A 273 0.12 3.04 -26.51
C LEU A 273 -0.74 4.03 -25.72
N GLY A 274 -0.95 3.73 -24.44
CA GLY A 274 -1.56 4.67 -23.51
C GLY A 274 -0.59 5.80 -23.14
N THR A 275 -1.12 6.85 -22.51
CA THR A 275 -0.39 8.06 -22.07
C THR A 275 0.73 7.81 -21.05
N TRP A 276 0.92 6.57 -20.56
CA TRP A 276 1.90 6.19 -19.54
C TRP A 276 2.87 5.09 -19.98
N LYS A 277 3.16 4.95 -21.28
CA LYS A 277 3.93 3.82 -21.86
C LYS A 277 3.34 2.45 -21.51
N THR A 278 2.05 2.39 -21.20
CA THR A 278 1.29 1.15 -21.07
C THR A 278 0.96 0.65 -22.47
N LYS A 279 1.52 -0.50 -22.85
CA LYS A 279 1.12 -1.21 -24.07
C LYS A 279 -0.10 -2.06 -23.75
N MET A 280 -1.23 -1.74 -24.39
CA MET A 280 -2.45 -2.52 -24.26
C MET A 280 -2.76 -3.17 -25.60
N TRP A 281 -2.93 -4.49 -25.58
CA TRP A 281 -3.38 -5.27 -26.73
C TRP A 281 -4.85 -5.58 -26.52
N TYR A 282 -5.68 -5.16 -27.45
CA TYR A 282 -7.09 -5.54 -27.48
C TYR A 282 -7.28 -6.47 -28.66
N CYS A 283 -7.60 -7.72 -28.34
CA CYS A 283 -7.97 -8.73 -29.30
C CYS A 283 -9.49 -8.71 -29.39
N GLN A 284 -10.04 -8.72 -30.61
CA GLN A 284 -11.48 -8.76 -30.82
C GLN A 284 -11.91 -10.22 -30.90
N CYS A 285 -12.38 -10.77 -29.79
CA CYS A 285 -12.89 -12.14 -29.74
C CYS A 285 -14.37 -12.10 -30.15
N ASP A 286 -14.63 -12.18 -31.46
CA ASP A 286 -16.00 -12.25 -32.00
C ASP A 286 -16.34 -13.61 -32.60
N ASN A 287 -15.57 -14.66 -32.27
CA ASN A 287 -15.90 -16.03 -32.63
C ASN A 287 -15.81 -16.95 -31.41
N LYS A 288 -16.79 -17.85 -31.33
CA LYS A 288 -17.18 -18.73 -30.22
C LYS A 288 -16.09 -19.63 -29.59
N ASP A 289 -14.82 -19.50 -29.95
CA ASP A 289 -13.74 -20.39 -29.49
C ASP A 289 -12.64 -19.70 -28.66
N GLY A 290 -12.88 -18.47 -28.19
CA GLY A 290 -11.81 -17.62 -27.67
C GLY A 290 -12.00 -17.06 -26.26
N CYS A 291 -12.28 -17.89 -25.25
CA CYS A 291 -11.91 -17.71 -23.82
C CYS A 291 -12.65 -18.77 -22.97
N ASN A 292 -12.04 -19.95 -22.83
CA ASN A 292 -12.27 -21.04 -21.85
C ASN A 292 -12.23 -22.40 -22.56
N GLY A 293 -11.03 -22.78 -23.02
CA GLY A 293 -10.72 -24.17 -23.33
C GLY A 293 -9.89 -24.75 -22.19
N SER A 294 -10.47 -24.90 -20.99
CA SER A 294 -10.07 -26.08 -20.22
C SER A 294 -10.46 -27.26 -21.08
N THR A 295 -9.52 -28.14 -21.40
CA THR A 295 -9.86 -29.42 -22.02
C THR A 295 -10.84 -30.14 -21.09
N ASN A 296 -12.13 -30.10 -21.42
CA ASN A 296 -13.03 -31.14 -20.96
C ASN A 296 -12.52 -32.40 -21.63
N LYS A 297 -11.71 -33.18 -20.92
CA LYS A 297 -11.53 -34.59 -21.27
C LYS A 297 -12.93 -35.19 -21.21
N GLN A 298 -13.59 -35.31 -22.36
CA GLN A 298 -14.70 -36.24 -22.46
C GLN A 298 -14.10 -37.60 -22.16
N LEU A 299 -14.37 -38.12 -20.96
CA LEU A 299 -14.17 -39.55 -20.72
C LEU A 299 -15.02 -40.25 -21.78
N SER A 300 -14.36 -41.01 -22.65
CA SER A 300 -15.09 -41.81 -23.62
C SER A 300 -15.96 -42.81 -22.86
N PHE A 301 -17.17 -43.05 -23.34
CA PHE A 301 -18.11 -43.99 -22.73
C PHE A 301 -17.47 -45.37 -22.48
N PHE A 302 -16.50 -45.75 -23.33
CA PHE A 302 -15.66 -46.93 -23.18
C PHE A 302 -14.82 -46.96 -21.90
N THR A 303 -14.25 -45.83 -21.47
CA THR A 303 -13.45 -45.78 -20.23
C THR A 303 -14.28 -45.94 -18.96
N ILE A 304 -15.53 -45.49 -18.99
CA ILE A 304 -16.48 -45.67 -17.88
C ILE A 304 -16.97 -47.12 -17.82
N LEU A 305 -17.28 -47.72 -18.97
CA LEU A 305 -17.68 -49.14 -19.03
C LEU A 305 -16.55 -50.07 -18.60
N PHE A 306 -15.31 -49.81 -19.00
CA PHE A 306 -14.16 -50.64 -18.60
C PHE A 306 -13.91 -50.59 -17.09
N GLY A 307 -14.10 -49.42 -16.46
CA GLY A 307 -14.00 -49.27 -15.01
C GLY A 307 -15.06 -50.06 -14.24
N ILE A 308 -16.30 -50.11 -14.76
CA ILE A 308 -17.39 -50.87 -14.16
C ILE A 308 -17.15 -52.39 -14.30
N ILE A 309 -16.62 -52.84 -15.44
CA ILE A 309 -16.29 -54.26 -15.68
C ILE A 309 -15.15 -54.74 -14.78
N ILE A 310 -14.09 -53.92 -14.60
CA ILE A 310 -12.99 -54.26 -13.69
C ILE A 310 -13.48 -54.33 -12.23
N PHE A 311 -14.36 -53.41 -11.82
CA PHE A 311 -14.93 -53.43 -10.48
C PHE A 311 -15.79 -54.68 -10.22
N TYR A 312 -16.54 -55.14 -11.24
CA TYR A 312 -17.32 -56.39 -11.15
C TYR A 312 -16.45 -57.65 -11.15
N LEU A 313 -15.31 -57.65 -11.87
CA LEU A 313 -14.36 -58.76 -11.84
C LEU A 313 -13.58 -58.83 -10.51
N GLN A 314 -13.30 -57.69 -9.87
CA GLN A 314 -12.67 -57.67 -8.55
C GLN A 314 -13.64 -58.02 -7.42
N SER A 315 -14.95 -57.79 -7.58
CA SER A 315 -15.94 -58.21 -6.57
C SER A 315 -16.20 -59.71 -6.61
N THR A 316 -16.11 -60.36 -7.76
CA THR A 316 -16.31 -61.82 -7.89
C THR A 316 -15.09 -62.64 -7.43
N GLN A 317 -13.88 -62.09 -7.46
CA GLN A 317 -12.69 -62.76 -6.91
C GLN A 317 -12.54 -62.67 -5.38
N ASN A 318 -13.35 -61.83 -4.71
CA ASN A 318 -13.35 -61.72 -3.24
C ASN A 318 -14.46 -62.56 -2.56
N ILE A 319 -15.09 -63.50 -3.28
CA ILE A 319 -16.16 -64.39 -2.77
C ILE A 319 -15.70 -65.87 -2.81
N GLN A 320 -14.41 -66.14 -2.68
CA GLN A 320 -13.86 -67.45 -2.28
C GLN A 320 -13.00 -67.28 -1.02
#